data_AF-A0A4Q8QGI3-F1
#
_entry.id   AF-A0A4Q8QGI3-F1
#
_cell.length_a   1.000
_cell.length_b   1.000
_cell.length_c   1.000
_cell.angle_alpha   90.00
_cell.angle_beta   90.00
_cell.angle_gamma   90.00
#
_symmetry.space_group_name_H-M   'P 1'
#
loop_
_entity.id
_entity.type
_entity.pdbx_description
1 polymer ?
#
loop_
_entity_poly.entity_id
_entity_poly.type
_entity_poly.pdbx_seq_one_letter_code
_entity_poly.pdbx_strand_id
1 'polypeptide(L)'
;MKKFISFNLLIFSLLLHVIDANAQNTEDLAQNLETETKIIGEYSTLEGYVPSISVTKNGQIAYFSKAIDQKPLYGVFSKKELVHKIYRAENINGEWKNITELDVCPKYASAKHPTISADGKRLFFASNMRGTYGKYDIYVADIKSDGSLGISKNLGPKVNTKKDELYPSIHNGTLLFFASEGREGYGGLDLYATQVTHNKLTASVNLGSHINSSRDEYAIQLSPTKGLGYVVSNRGRNHTISQHIIAYGRASEKNQVVAKNDADLQDVLSDPSQTEYTSTVYVDK
;
A
#
# COMPACT_ATOMS: atom_id res chain seq x y z
N MET A 1 -1.76 -19.14 13.20
CA MET A 1 -2.78 -18.69 12.23
C MET A 1 -3.83 -17.75 12.81
N LYS A 2 -4.68 -18.13 13.78
CA LYS A 2 -5.55 -17.15 14.49
C LYS A 2 -4.74 -16.04 15.19
N LYS A 3 -3.66 -16.41 15.88
CA LYS A 3 -2.75 -15.48 16.58
C LYS A 3 -2.06 -14.43 15.69
N PHE A 4 -1.82 -14.71 14.40
CA PHE A 4 -1.06 -13.82 13.51
C PHE A 4 -1.98 -12.77 12.85
N ILE A 5 -3.21 -13.19 12.52
CA ILE A 5 -4.27 -12.30 12.05
C ILE A 5 -4.71 -11.39 13.20
N SER A 6 -4.95 -11.95 14.40
CA SER A 6 -5.26 -11.14 15.57
C SER A 6 -4.13 -10.18 15.94
N PHE A 7 -2.85 -10.55 15.78
CA PHE A 7 -1.72 -9.68 16.10
C PHE A 7 -1.56 -8.50 15.13
N ASN A 8 -1.62 -8.73 13.81
CA ASN A 8 -1.56 -7.64 12.83
C ASN A 8 -2.77 -6.70 12.90
N LEU A 9 -3.96 -7.23 13.20
CA LEU A 9 -5.18 -6.42 13.38
C LEU A 9 -5.22 -5.71 14.74
N LEU A 10 -4.58 -6.26 15.78
CA LEU A 10 -4.40 -5.57 17.07
C LEU A 10 -3.45 -4.38 16.94
N ILE A 11 -2.36 -4.53 16.17
CA ILE A 11 -1.42 -3.44 15.85
C ILE A 11 -2.15 -2.32 15.10
N PHE A 12 -2.96 -2.66 14.09
CA PHE A 12 -3.74 -1.68 13.33
C PHE A 12 -4.80 -0.98 14.20
N SER A 13 -5.43 -1.70 15.14
CA SER A 13 -6.41 -1.14 16.10
C SER A 13 -5.77 -0.25 17.16
N LEU A 14 -4.54 -0.55 17.60
CA LEU A 14 -3.78 0.29 18.53
C LEU A 14 -3.41 1.62 17.85
N LEU A 15 -3.00 1.57 16.57
CA LEU A 15 -2.73 2.76 15.77
C LEU A 15 -3.94 3.70 15.67
N LEU A 16 -5.17 3.18 15.60
CA LEU A 16 -6.38 4.00 15.56
C LEU A 16 -6.69 4.70 16.90
N HIS A 17 -6.39 4.08 18.04
CA HIS A 17 -6.72 4.64 19.37
C HIS A 17 -5.71 5.69 19.85
N VAL A 18 -4.45 5.64 19.41
CA VAL A 18 -3.43 6.62 19.79
C VAL A 18 -3.56 7.93 19.01
N ILE A 19 -4.28 7.93 17.88
CA ILE A 19 -4.54 9.13 17.07
C ILE A 19 -5.37 10.19 17.83
N ASP A 20 -6.07 9.82 18.89
CA ASP A 20 -6.87 10.73 19.73
C ASP A 20 -6.13 11.33 20.94
N ALA A 21 -4.86 10.96 21.18
CA ALA A 21 -4.09 11.51 22.31
C ALA A 21 -3.51 12.89 21.98
N ASN A 22 -4.13 13.93 22.53
CA ASN A 22 -3.67 15.31 22.51
C ASN A 22 -2.33 15.45 23.28
N ALA A 23 -1.20 15.50 22.58
CA ALA A 23 0.09 15.85 23.19
C ALA A 23 0.37 17.35 23.00
N GLN A 24 0.41 18.09 24.11
CA GLN A 24 0.60 19.55 24.15
C GLN A 24 2.08 19.99 24.11
N ASN A 25 3.05 19.08 23.97
CA ASN A 25 4.47 19.45 23.93
C ASN A 25 5.32 18.60 22.98
N THR A 26 6.29 19.25 22.33
CA THR A 26 7.11 18.69 21.24
C THR A 26 8.14 17.66 21.70
N GLU A 27 8.61 17.75 22.95
CA GLU A 27 9.53 16.77 23.55
C GLU A 27 8.81 15.46 23.93
N ASP A 28 7.58 15.55 24.44
CA ASP A 28 6.70 14.39 24.68
C ASP A 28 6.36 13.67 23.37
N LEU A 29 6.17 14.41 22.27
CA LEU A 29 6.02 13.82 20.94
C LEU A 29 7.25 13.02 20.53
N ALA A 30 8.47 13.58 20.66
CA ALA A 30 9.71 12.88 20.29
C ALA A 30 10.00 11.64 21.15
N GLN A 31 9.78 11.74 22.47
CA GLN A 31 9.93 10.60 23.37
C GLN A 31 8.86 9.53 23.16
N ASN A 32 7.60 9.92 22.91
CA ASN A 32 6.55 8.96 22.55
C ASN A 32 6.85 8.31 21.19
N LEU A 33 7.37 9.05 20.22
CA LEU A 33 7.79 8.51 18.91
C LEU A 33 8.95 7.51 19.05
N GLU A 34 9.97 7.79 19.86
CA GLU A 34 11.08 6.84 20.13
C GLU A 34 10.59 5.58 20.89
N THR A 35 9.67 5.75 21.83
CA THR A 35 9.11 4.64 22.62
C THR A 35 8.13 3.80 21.77
N GLU A 36 7.39 4.41 20.84
CA GLU A 36 6.53 3.76 19.86
C GLU A 36 7.33 3.03 18.78
N THR A 37 8.49 3.57 18.38
CA THR A 37 9.45 2.90 17.48
C THR A 37 9.86 1.53 18.05
N LYS A 38 9.86 1.39 19.38
CA LYS A 38 10.15 0.14 20.09
C LYS A 38 8.98 -0.86 20.13
N ILE A 39 7.74 -0.41 19.88
CA ILE A 39 6.54 -1.27 19.81
C ILE A 39 6.34 -1.83 18.39
N ILE A 40 6.94 -1.20 17.38
CA ILE A 40 6.97 -1.71 16.01
C ILE A 40 8.14 -2.70 15.92
N GLY A 41 7.87 -3.97 16.25
CA GLY A 41 8.87 -5.02 16.17
C GLY A 41 9.61 -4.97 14.84
N GLU A 42 10.94 -5.04 14.88
CA GLU A 42 11.79 -5.19 13.70
C GLU A 42 11.35 -6.46 12.95
N TYR A 43 10.56 -6.31 11.90
CA TYR A 43 10.19 -7.43 11.04
C TYR A 43 11.36 -7.70 10.11
N SER A 44 12.27 -8.58 10.54
CA SER A 44 13.21 -9.21 9.61
C SER A 44 12.44 -10.21 8.76
N THR A 45 11.82 -9.75 7.67
CA THR A 45 11.47 -10.67 6.58
C THR A 45 12.73 -10.81 5.75
N LEU A 46 13.61 -11.74 6.13
CA LEU A 46 14.75 -12.18 5.30
C LEU A 46 14.32 -12.54 3.85
N GLU A 47 13.02 -12.64 3.58
CA GLU A 47 12.40 -12.92 2.27
C GLU A 47 11.71 -11.72 1.58
N GLY A 48 11.78 -10.50 2.12
CA GLY A 48 11.32 -9.28 1.42
C GLY A 48 9.81 -9.12 1.16
N TYR A 49 8.96 -9.98 1.72
CA TYR A 49 7.50 -9.89 1.59
C TYR A 49 6.85 -9.34 2.88
N VAL A 50 6.27 -8.15 2.79
CA VAL A 50 5.50 -7.53 3.86
C VAL A 50 4.00 -7.66 3.53
N PRO A 51 3.22 -8.46 4.27
CA PRO A 51 1.79 -8.57 3.97
C PRO A 51 1.08 -7.24 4.26
N SER A 52 0.34 -6.71 3.28
CA SER A 52 -0.54 -5.56 3.51
C SER A 52 -1.93 -6.00 3.96
N ILE A 53 -2.51 -5.18 4.84
CA ILE A 53 -3.91 -5.24 5.22
C ILE A 53 -4.51 -3.88 4.89
N SER A 54 -5.70 -3.89 4.30
CA SER A 54 -6.44 -2.67 3.98
C SER A 54 -7.85 -2.78 4.53
N VAL A 55 -8.32 -1.76 5.23
CA VAL A 55 -9.60 -1.78 5.96
C VAL A 55 -10.51 -0.70 5.41
N THR A 56 -11.79 -1.01 5.22
CA THR A 56 -12.78 -0.02 4.82
C THR A 56 -12.88 1.10 5.85
N LYS A 57 -13.25 2.31 5.41
CA LYS A 57 -13.35 3.50 6.27
C LYS A 57 -14.22 3.29 7.52
N ASN A 58 -15.26 2.45 7.41
CA ASN A 58 -16.16 2.11 8.52
C ASN A 58 -15.62 1.00 9.45
N GLY A 59 -14.43 0.45 9.19
CA GLY A 59 -13.81 -0.59 10.02
C GLY A 59 -14.42 -1.99 9.90
N GLN A 60 -15.40 -2.18 9.01
CA GLN A 60 -16.19 -3.42 8.97
C GLN A 60 -15.59 -4.51 8.08
N ILE A 61 -14.79 -4.15 7.08
CA ILE A 61 -14.26 -5.10 6.11
C ILE A 61 -12.75 -4.90 5.99
N ALA A 62 -12.00 -6.00 6.04
CA ALA A 62 -10.57 -6.03 5.78
C ALA A 62 -10.25 -6.87 4.55
N TYR A 63 -9.28 -6.40 3.76
CA TYR A 63 -8.68 -7.08 2.62
C TYR A 63 -7.23 -7.36 2.93
N PHE A 64 -6.76 -8.59 2.68
CA PHE A 64 -5.37 -8.97 2.93
C PHE A 64 -4.95 -10.10 1.99
N SER A 65 -3.65 -10.24 1.73
CA SER A 65 -3.11 -11.37 0.96
C SER A 65 -2.47 -12.45 1.83
N LYS A 66 -2.59 -13.71 1.40
CA LYS A 66 -1.93 -14.86 2.01
C LYS A 66 -1.20 -15.67 0.95
N ALA A 67 -0.03 -16.19 1.32
CA ALA A 67 0.69 -17.18 0.53
C ALA A 67 0.09 -18.58 0.77
N ILE A 68 -0.09 -19.34 -0.30
CA ILE A 68 -0.61 -20.71 -0.29
C ILE A 68 0.20 -21.59 -1.24
N ASP A 69 0.43 -22.84 -0.85
CA ASP A 69 1.06 -23.83 -1.74
C ASP A 69 0.00 -24.44 -2.66
N GLN A 70 0.10 -24.14 -3.96
CA GLN A 70 -0.83 -24.62 -4.97
C GLN A 70 -0.13 -25.52 -5.98
N LYS A 71 -0.80 -26.58 -6.43
CA LYS A 71 -0.33 -27.31 -7.62
C LYS A 71 -0.45 -26.39 -8.85
N PRO A 72 0.53 -26.39 -9.75
CA PRO A 72 0.40 -25.64 -11.00
C PRO A 72 -0.74 -26.22 -11.83
N LEU A 73 -1.30 -25.38 -12.73
CA LEU A 73 -2.45 -25.75 -13.56
C LEU A 73 -2.17 -26.94 -14.47
N TYR A 74 -0.90 -27.16 -14.83
CA TYR A 74 -0.45 -28.25 -15.69
C TYR A 74 0.69 -29.02 -15.02
N GLY A 75 0.82 -30.30 -15.38
CA GLY A 75 1.84 -31.19 -14.82
C GLY A 75 1.42 -31.78 -13.47
N VAL A 76 0.68 -32.90 -13.50
CA VAL A 76 0.16 -33.59 -12.29
C VAL A 76 1.29 -33.92 -11.29
N PHE A 77 2.49 -34.19 -11.79
CA PHE A 77 3.68 -34.51 -10.99
C PHE A 77 4.52 -33.29 -10.58
N SER A 78 4.20 -32.09 -11.06
CA SER A 78 4.92 -30.87 -10.70
C SER A 78 4.82 -30.60 -9.19
N LYS A 79 5.88 -30.03 -8.61
CA LYS A 79 5.85 -29.62 -7.20
C LYS A 79 4.81 -28.51 -7.00
N LYS A 80 4.34 -28.35 -5.77
CA LYS A 80 3.52 -27.19 -5.42
C LYS A 80 4.38 -25.93 -5.54
N GLU A 81 3.74 -24.86 -5.96
CA GLU A 81 4.33 -23.53 -6.09
C GLU A 81 3.64 -22.59 -5.10
N LEU A 82 4.40 -21.64 -4.56
CA LEU A 82 3.87 -20.62 -3.67
C LEU A 82 3.12 -19.57 -4.49
N VAL A 83 1.82 -19.43 -4.23
CA VAL A 83 0.94 -18.45 -4.88
C VAL A 83 0.31 -17.56 -3.83
N HIS A 84 0.15 -16.27 -4.13
CA HIS A 84 -0.55 -15.35 -3.24
C HIS A 84 -1.99 -15.15 -3.67
N LYS A 85 -2.91 -15.18 -2.71
CA LYS A 85 -4.35 -14.91 -2.93
C LYS A 85 -4.83 -13.83 -2.00
N ILE A 86 -5.83 -13.07 -2.45
CA ILE A 86 -6.45 -12.00 -1.68
C ILE A 86 -7.73 -12.55 -1.03
N TYR A 87 -7.93 -12.17 0.22
CA TYR A 87 -9.08 -12.55 1.04
C TYR A 87 -9.77 -11.30 1.58
N ARG A 88 -11.07 -11.44 1.85
CA ARG A 88 -11.90 -10.50 2.60
C ARG A 88 -12.28 -11.11 3.94
N ALA A 89 -12.34 -10.29 4.99
CA ALA A 89 -12.88 -10.65 6.30
C ALA A 89 -13.83 -9.57 6.82
N GLU A 90 -14.77 -9.97 7.67
CA GLU A 90 -15.77 -9.09 8.27
C GLU A 90 -15.51 -8.92 9.76
N ASN A 91 -15.55 -7.69 10.24
CA ASN A 91 -15.48 -7.37 11.66
C ASN A 91 -16.89 -7.43 12.25
N ILE A 92 -17.14 -8.46 13.06
CA ILE A 92 -18.40 -8.67 13.76
C ILE A 92 -18.12 -8.56 15.25
N ASN A 93 -18.54 -7.44 15.85
CA ASN A 93 -18.35 -7.14 17.28
C ASN A 93 -16.88 -7.21 17.74
N GLY A 94 -15.96 -6.66 16.94
CA GLY A 94 -14.53 -6.64 17.26
C GLY A 94 -13.76 -7.90 16.83
N GLU A 95 -14.45 -8.91 16.29
CA GLU A 95 -13.85 -10.16 15.83
C GLU A 95 -13.92 -10.30 14.30
N TRP A 96 -12.77 -10.60 13.69
CA TRP A 96 -12.69 -10.88 12.26
C TRP A 96 -13.18 -12.29 11.92
N LYS A 97 -14.30 -12.36 11.20
CA LYS A 97 -15.03 -13.57 10.81
C LYS A 97 -15.28 -13.57 9.30
N ASN A 98 -15.99 -14.60 8.82
CA ASN A 98 -16.44 -14.72 7.42
C ASN A 98 -15.32 -14.49 6.39
N ILE A 99 -14.18 -15.16 6.61
CA ILE A 99 -13.01 -15.04 5.74
C ILE A 99 -13.31 -15.73 4.41
N THR A 100 -13.27 -14.97 3.32
CA THR A 100 -13.60 -15.42 1.96
C THR A 100 -12.46 -15.10 1.00
N GLU A 101 -12.10 -16.04 0.13
CA GLU A 101 -11.16 -15.78 -0.96
C GLU A 101 -11.83 -14.91 -2.03
N LEU A 102 -11.08 -13.99 -2.64
CA LEU A 102 -11.57 -13.15 -3.73
C LEU A 102 -10.99 -13.62 -5.06
N ASP A 103 -11.86 -13.75 -6.06
CA ASP A 103 -11.50 -14.10 -7.43
C ASP A 103 -10.95 -12.89 -8.21
N VAL A 104 -9.86 -12.30 -7.71
CA VAL A 104 -9.17 -11.15 -8.32
C VAL A 104 -8.34 -11.49 -9.55
N CYS A 105 -7.88 -12.75 -9.65
CA CYS A 105 -7.00 -13.19 -10.73
C CYS A 105 -7.19 -14.70 -11.00
N PRO A 106 -6.82 -15.19 -12.20
CA PRO A 106 -6.85 -16.61 -12.51
C PRO A 106 -6.00 -17.46 -11.55
N LYS A 107 -6.35 -18.74 -11.40
CA LYS A 107 -5.67 -19.66 -10.46
C LYS A 107 -4.16 -19.78 -10.66
N TYR A 108 -3.67 -19.61 -11.89
CA TYR A 108 -2.23 -19.67 -12.21
C TYR A 108 -1.45 -18.42 -11.78
N ALA A 109 -2.14 -17.33 -11.41
CA ALA A 109 -1.53 -16.07 -11.01
C ALA A 109 -1.62 -15.86 -9.50
N SER A 110 -0.69 -15.05 -9.00
CA SER A 110 -0.66 -14.48 -7.67
C SER A 110 -1.28 -13.09 -7.67
N ALA A 111 -2.00 -12.76 -6.61
CA ALA A 111 -2.42 -11.41 -6.28
C ALA A 111 -2.03 -11.09 -4.84
N LYS A 112 -1.39 -9.93 -4.65
CA LYS A 112 -0.86 -9.51 -3.36
C LYS A 112 -1.00 -8.01 -3.14
N HIS A 113 -0.79 -7.61 -1.89
CA HIS A 113 -0.78 -6.23 -1.43
C HIS A 113 -2.08 -5.45 -1.75
N PRO A 114 -3.27 -5.94 -1.33
CA PRO A 114 -4.51 -5.23 -1.59
C PRO A 114 -4.57 -3.85 -0.90
N THR A 115 -5.23 -2.90 -1.55
CA THR A 115 -5.68 -1.64 -0.95
C THR A 115 -7.08 -1.24 -1.42
N ILE A 116 -7.93 -0.83 -0.49
CA ILE A 116 -9.31 -0.41 -0.72
C ILE A 116 -9.38 1.10 -0.95
N SER A 117 -10.15 1.54 -1.94
CA SER A 117 -10.46 2.97 -2.12
C SER A 117 -11.23 3.54 -0.94
N ALA A 118 -11.08 4.85 -0.70
CA ALA A 118 -11.71 5.53 0.43
C ALA A 118 -13.25 5.41 0.44
N ASP A 119 -13.87 5.28 -0.73
CA ASP A 119 -15.30 5.08 -0.91
C ASP A 119 -15.75 3.60 -0.84
N GLY A 120 -14.81 2.67 -0.69
CA GLY A 120 -15.07 1.23 -0.61
C GLY A 120 -15.45 0.55 -1.92
N LYS A 121 -15.34 1.24 -3.07
CA LYS A 121 -15.83 0.73 -4.36
C LYS A 121 -14.77 0.09 -5.25
N ARG A 122 -13.48 0.25 -4.96
CA ARG A 122 -12.40 -0.27 -5.81
C ARG A 122 -11.29 -0.90 -4.97
N LEU A 123 -10.84 -2.07 -5.40
CA LEU A 123 -9.72 -2.78 -4.81
C LEU A 123 -8.53 -2.73 -5.78
N PHE A 124 -7.44 -2.12 -5.34
CA PHE A 124 -6.16 -2.12 -6.05
C PHE A 124 -5.25 -3.20 -5.50
N PHE A 125 -4.45 -3.83 -6.33
CA PHE A 125 -3.54 -4.90 -5.92
C PHE A 125 -2.46 -5.16 -6.96
N ALA A 126 -1.36 -5.80 -6.56
CA ALA A 126 -0.31 -6.25 -7.46
C ALA A 126 -0.57 -7.68 -7.93
N SER A 127 -0.38 -7.98 -9.22
CA SER A 127 -0.56 -9.33 -9.76
C SER A 127 0.35 -9.63 -10.94
N ASN A 128 0.73 -10.91 -11.08
CA ASN A 128 1.53 -11.44 -12.18
C ASN A 128 0.66 -12.18 -13.23
N MET A 129 -0.52 -11.63 -13.55
CA MET A 129 -1.39 -12.16 -14.58
C MET A 129 -0.70 -12.21 -15.95
N ARG A 130 -1.13 -13.09 -16.86
CA ARG A 130 -0.58 -13.10 -18.23
C ARG A 130 -0.93 -11.79 -18.94
N GLY A 131 0.00 -11.26 -19.74
CA GLY A 131 -0.18 -9.99 -20.45
C GLY A 131 0.11 -8.75 -19.60
N THR A 132 0.69 -8.94 -18.41
CA THR A 132 1.28 -7.89 -17.58
C THR A 132 2.51 -7.29 -18.27
N TYR A 133 2.86 -6.03 -17.96
CA TYR A 133 4.03 -5.35 -18.52
C TYR A 133 5.34 -5.94 -17.97
N GLY A 134 5.36 -6.33 -16.70
CA GLY A 134 6.56 -6.79 -16.00
C GLY A 134 6.39 -8.12 -15.28
N LYS A 135 6.87 -8.19 -14.04
CA LYS A 135 6.75 -9.38 -13.18
C LYS A 135 5.48 -9.33 -12.34
N TYR A 136 5.21 -8.19 -11.74
CA TYR A 136 3.96 -7.85 -11.08
C TYR A 136 3.56 -6.44 -11.50
N ASP A 137 2.30 -6.27 -11.87
CA ASP A 137 1.72 -4.97 -12.20
C ASP A 137 0.61 -4.62 -11.20
N ILE A 138 0.30 -3.34 -11.08
CA ILE A 138 -0.89 -2.85 -10.38
C ILE A 138 -2.13 -3.02 -11.25
N TYR A 139 -3.12 -3.71 -10.67
CA TYR A 139 -4.46 -3.88 -11.19
C TYR A 139 -5.47 -3.20 -10.27
N VAL A 140 -6.65 -2.92 -10.81
CA VAL A 140 -7.82 -2.45 -10.07
C VAL A 140 -9.06 -3.28 -10.43
N ALA A 141 -9.88 -3.61 -9.45
CA ALA A 141 -11.18 -4.24 -9.65
C ALA A 141 -12.28 -3.44 -8.93
N ASP A 142 -13.44 -3.30 -9.57
CA ASP A 142 -14.62 -2.72 -8.95
C ASP A 142 -15.22 -3.69 -7.93
N ILE A 143 -15.65 -3.18 -6.77
CA ILE A 143 -16.36 -3.95 -5.75
C ILE A 143 -17.85 -3.70 -5.94
N LYS A 144 -18.58 -4.79 -6.17
CA LYS A 144 -20.03 -4.75 -6.31
C LYS A 144 -20.71 -4.65 -4.96
N SER A 145 -22.00 -4.32 -4.96
CA SER A 145 -22.80 -4.17 -3.74
C SER A 145 -22.87 -5.44 -2.88
N ASP A 146 -22.69 -6.61 -3.47
CA ASP A 146 -22.64 -7.91 -2.78
C ASP A 146 -21.23 -8.27 -2.26
N GLY A 147 -20.24 -7.38 -2.45
CA GLY A 147 -18.85 -7.60 -2.08
C GLY A 147 -18.03 -8.42 -3.09
N SER A 148 -18.66 -8.94 -4.15
CA SER A 148 -17.95 -9.60 -5.24
C SER A 148 -17.17 -8.59 -6.08
N LEU A 149 -16.15 -9.07 -6.79
CA LEU A 149 -15.31 -8.22 -7.63
C LEU A 149 -15.74 -8.28 -9.10
N GLY A 150 -15.59 -7.14 -9.78
CA GLY A 150 -15.62 -7.04 -11.22
C GLY A 150 -14.34 -7.57 -11.87
N ILE A 151 -14.25 -7.44 -13.19
CA ILE A 151 -13.05 -7.83 -13.93
C ILE A 151 -11.90 -6.90 -13.56
N SER A 152 -10.78 -7.49 -13.17
CA SER A 152 -9.53 -6.79 -12.86
C SER A 152 -8.93 -6.15 -14.11
N LYS A 153 -8.61 -4.86 -14.02
CA LYS A 153 -8.04 -4.04 -15.10
C LYS A 153 -6.62 -3.63 -14.74
N ASN A 154 -5.68 -3.82 -15.67
CA ASN A 154 -4.31 -3.36 -15.54
C ASN A 154 -4.28 -1.82 -15.63
N LEU A 155 -3.53 -1.14 -14.76
CA LEU A 155 -3.43 0.34 -14.78
C LEU A 155 -2.59 0.91 -15.93
N GLY A 156 -2.05 0.07 -16.81
CA GLY A 156 -1.36 0.52 -18.00
C GLY A 156 0.03 1.12 -17.74
N PRO A 157 0.71 1.63 -18.79
CA PRO A 157 2.13 1.96 -18.76
C PRO A 157 2.46 3.23 -17.96
N LYS A 158 1.44 4.03 -17.64
CA LYS A 158 1.59 5.19 -16.76
C LYS A 158 1.96 4.78 -15.34
N VAL A 159 1.54 3.59 -14.91
CA VAL A 159 1.88 2.98 -13.61
C VAL A 159 2.85 1.84 -13.78
N ASN A 160 2.50 0.88 -14.63
CA ASN A 160 3.20 -0.39 -14.75
C ASN A 160 4.39 -0.33 -15.72
N THR A 161 5.42 -1.11 -15.44
CA THR A 161 6.66 -1.16 -16.19
C THR A 161 7.04 -2.60 -16.52
N LYS A 162 8.24 -2.80 -17.07
CA LYS A 162 8.78 -4.14 -17.35
C LYS A 162 9.30 -4.87 -16.11
N LYS A 163 9.24 -4.26 -14.91
CA LYS A 163 9.71 -4.87 -13.65
C LYS A 163 8.56 -5.09 -12.65
N ASP A 164 8.83 -4.97 -11.36
CA ASP A 164 7.85 -5.16 -10.30
C ASP A 164 7.25 -3.81 -9.88
N GLU A 165 5.92 -3.71 -9.93
CA GLU A 165 5.12 -2.69 -9.25
C GLU A 165 4.30 -3.34 -8.13
N LEU A 166 4.53 -2.87 -6.91
CA LEU A 166 4.06 -3.51 -5.69
C LEU A 166 3.47 -2.49 -4.71
N TYR A 167 2.76 -3.01 -3.70
CA TYR A 167 2.34 -2.25 -2.52
C TYR A 167 1.52 -0.99 -2.85
N PRO A 168 0.45 -1.10 -3.66
CA PRO A 168 -0.42 0.04 -3.90
C PRO A 168 -1.03 0.52 -2.57
N SER A 169 -1.07 1.83 -2.36
CA SER A 169 -1.82 2.47 -1.27
C SER A 169 -2.52 3.72 -1.81
N ILE A 170 -3.74 4.00 -1.34
CA ILE A 170 -4.54 5.10 -1.86
C ILE A 170 -4.83 6.13 -0.77
N HIS A 171 -4.61 7.39 -1.09
CA HIS A 171 -4.77 8.53 -0.19
C HIS A 171 -5.79 9.51 -0.77
N ASN A 172 -6.63 10.09 0.10
CA ASN A 172 -7.73 11.00 -0.27
C ASN A 172 -8.64 10.47 -1.40
N GLY A 173 -8.62 9.15 -1.62
CA GLY A 173 -9.36 8.45 -2.67
C GLY A 173 -8.73 8.51 -4.07
N THR A 174 -8.03 9.58 -4.42
CA THR A 174 -7.57 9.82 -5.80
C THR A 174 -6.07 9.65 -5.98
N LEU A 175 -5.30 9.65 -4.90
CA LEU A 175 -3.84 9.63 -4.97
C LEU A 175 -3.32 8.21 -4.71
N LEU A 176 -2.82 7.54 -5.74
CA LEU A 176 -2.25 6.21 -5.64
C LEU A 176 -0.73 6.29 -5.47
N PHE A 177 -0.24 5.77 -4.35
CA PHE A 177 1.15 5.46 -4.14
C PHE A 177 1.43 4.00 -4.46
N PHE A 178 2.64 3.70 -4.92
CA PHE A 178 3.11 2.34 -5.17
C PHE A 178 4.64 2.31 -5.20
N ALA A 179 5.21 1.14 -4.97
CA ALA A 179 6.64 0.90 -5.10
C ALA A 179 6.96 0.30 -6.48
N SER A 180 8.03 0.75 -7.14
CA SER A 180 8.43 0.26 -8.48
C SER A 180 9.95 0.05 -8.57
N GLU A 181 10.35 -1.03 -9.25
CA GLU A 181 11.77 -1.29 -9.60
C GLU A 181 12.13 -0.84 -11.03
N GLY A 182 11.12 -0.48 -11.83
CA GLY A 182 11.26 -0.36 -13.28
C GLY A 182 11.39 1.06 -13.82
N ARG A 183 11.53 2.04 -12.93
CA ARG A 183 11.65 3.47 -13.24
C ARG A 183 12.96 4.02 -12.71
N GLU A 184 13.37 5.20 -13.20
CA GLU A 184 14.54 5.90 -12.65
C GLU A 184 14.27 6.32 -11.20
N GLY A 185 15.11 5.84 -10.29
CA GLY A 185 15.00 6.11 -8.87
C GLY A 185 16.33 5.96 -8.17
N TYR A 186 16.29 5.73 -6.86
CA TYR A 186 17.46 5.80 -5.99
C TYR A 186 17.95 4.43 -5.56
N GLY A 187 17.09 3.40 -5.61
CA GLY A 187 17.35 2.09 -5.02
C GLY A 187 16.80 0.91 -5.83
N GLY A 188 16.32 -0.10 -5.10
CA GLY A 188 15.67 -1.27 -5.69
C GLY A 188 14.22 -0.93 -5.99
N LEU A 189 13.37 -1.03 -4.96
CA LEU A 189 12.02 -0.47 -4.97
C LEU A 189 12.03 1.00 -4.54
N ASP A 190 11.56 1.89 -5.40
CA ASP A 190 11.33 3.30 -5.08
C ASP A 190 9.83 3.60 -5.05
N LEU A 191 9.40 4.53 -4.18
CA LEU A 191 8.02 5.00 -4.11
C LEU A 191 7.72 6.05 -5.18
N TYR A 192 6.58 5.86 -5.82
CA TYR A 192 5.99 6.75 -6.81
C TYR A 192 4.55 7.10 -6.42
N ALA A 193 4.05 8.19 -6.99
CA ALA A 193 2.68 8.62 -6.88
C ALA A 193 2.04 8.90 -8.24
N THR A 194 0.74 8.65 -8.37
CA THR A 194 -0.06 9.06 -9.53
C THR A 194 -1.49 9.40 -9.12
N GLN A 195 -2.13 10.30 -9.85
CA GLN A 195 -3.55 10.59 -9.69
C GLN A 195 -4.38 9.56 -10.45
N VAL A 196 -5.28 8.89 -9.73
CA VAL A 196 -6.23 7.90 -10.21
C VAL A 196 -7.67 8.35 -9.94
N THR A 197 -8.27 9.02 -10.91
CA THR A 197 -9.70 9.40 -10.87
C THR A 197 -10.52 8.55 -11.82
N HIS A 198 -11.82 8.85 -11.90
CA HIS A 198 -12.79 8.22 -12.77
C HIS A 198 -12.37 8.10 -14.25
N ASN A 199 -11.80 9.15 -14.84
CA ASN A 199 -11.43 9.20 -16.26
C ASN A 199 -9.97 9.58 -16.50
N LYS A 200 -9.16 9.68 -15.43
CA LYS A 200 -7.81 10.18 -15.54
C LYS A 200 -6.86 9.30 -14.74
N LEU A 201 -5.84 8.84 -15.43
CA LEU A 201 -4.62 8.33 -14.84
C LEU A 201 -3.48 9.21 -15.32
N THR A 202 -2.77 9.85 -14.40
CA THR A 202 -1.60 10.67 -14.74
C THR A 202 -0.34 9.82 -14.85
N ALA A 203 0.72 10.40 -15.41
CA ALA A 203 2.04 9.79 -15.30
C ALA A 203 2.44 9.70 -13.82
N SER A 204 3.16 8.64 -13.46
CA SER A 204 3.69 8.48 -12.12
C SER A 204 4.93 9.33 -11.89
N VAL A 205 5.02 9.91 -10.70
CA VAL A 205 6.09 10.82 -10.26
C VAL A 205 6.87 10.16 -9.13
N ASN A 206 8.21 10.18 -9.20
CA ASN A 206 9.08 9.66 -8.14
C ASN A 206 8.99 10.60 -6.92
N LEU A 207 8.94 10.04 -5.71
CA LEU A 207 8.80 10.83 -4.48
C LEU A 207 10.11 11.45 -3.94
N GLY A 208 11.18 11.44 -4.73
CA GLY A 208 12.43 12.11 -4.41
C GLY A 208 13.27 11.40 -3.34
N SER A 209 14.53 11.83 -3.21
CA SER A 209 15.53 11.22 -2.31
C SER A 209 15.29 11.47 -0.81
N HIS A 210 14.27 12.26 -0.45
CA HIS A 210 13.86 12.44 0.93
C HIS A 210 12.99 11.29 1.41
N ILE A 211 12.16 10.74 0.51
CA ILE A 211 11.32 9.58 0.76
C ILE A 211 12.04 8.31 0.33
N ASN A 212 12.65 8.31 -0.85
CA ASN A 212 13.39 7.19 -1.42
C ASN A 212 14.87 7.21 -1.02
N SER A 213 15.52 6.06 -1.06
CA SER A 213 16.94 5.88 -0.71
C SER A 213 17.62 4.85 -1.59
N SER A 214 18.89 4.53 -1.31
CA SER A 214 19.63 3.48 -2.01
C SER A 214 19.16 2.05 -1.70
N ARG A 215 17.93 1.89 -1.22
CA ARG A 215 17.35 0.69 -0.61
C ARG A 215 15.95 0.46 -1.18
N ASP A 216 15.18 -0.44 -0.57
CA ASP A 216 13.79 -0.69 -0.95
C ASP A 216 12.85 0.11 -0.05
N GLU A 217 11.99 0.89 -0.68
CA GLU A 217 10.84 1.54 -0.09
C GLU A 217 9.57 0.84 -0.54
N TYR A 218 8.83 0.29 0.42
CA TYR A 218 7.69 -0.58 0.15
C TYR A 218 6.37 0.17 0.17
N ALA A 219 6.13 1.01 1.18
CA ALA A 219 4.83 1.66 1.35
C ALA A 219 4.99 3.02 2.03
N ILE A 220 4.02 3.90 1.78
CA ILE A 220 3.90 5.19 2.45
C ILE A 220 2.48 5.41 2.98
N GLN A 221 2.40 6.00 4.17
CA GLN A 221 1.17 6.53 4.74
C GLN A 221 1.37 8.01 5.10
N LEU A 222 0.45 8.86 4.65
CA LEU A 222 0.48 10.29 4.92
C LEU A 222 -0.48 10.67 6.06
N SER A 223 -0.02 11.58 6.92
CA SER A 223 -0.80 12.34 7.89
C SER A 223 -0.74 13.83 7.57
N PRO A 224 -1.58 14.34 6.64
CA PRO A 224 -1.50 15.73 6.18
C PRO A 224 -1.73 16.75 7.30
N THR A 225 -2.62 16.43 8.25
CA THR A 225 -2.91 17.30 9.39
C THR A 225 -1.70 17.52 10.29
N LYS A 226 -0.76 16.57 10.33
CA LYS A 226 0.47 16.63 11.12
C LYS A 226 1.68 17.07 10.30
N GLY A 227 1.57 17.14 8.96
CA GLY A 227 2.72 17.34 8.07
C GLY A 227 3.72 16.18 8.14
N LEU A 228 3.25 14.97 8.45
CA LEU A 228 4.09 13.79 8.64
C LEU A 228 3.71 12.65 7.70
N GLY A 229 4.71 11.89 7.27
CA GLY A 229 4.59 10.69 6.45
C GLY A 229 5.39 9.55 7.08
N TYR A 230 4.90 8.33 6.92
CA TYR A 230 5.54 7.13 7.42
C TYR A 230 5.88 6.23 6.24
N VAL A 231 7.15 5.89 6.10
CA VAL A 231 7.69 5.10 4.99
C VAL A 231 8.17 3.76 5.54
N VAL A 232 7.66 2.66 4.98
CA VAL A 232 8.16 1.32 5.26
C VAL A 232 9.34 1.05 4.32
N SER A 233 10.54 0.83 4.87
CA SER A 233 11.77 0.71 4.09
C SER A 233 12.71 -0.32 4.71
N ASN A 234 13.55 -0.97 3.90
CA ASN A 234 14.66 -1.80 4.39
C ASN A 234 15.97 -1.02 4.60
N ARG A 235 15.90 0.31 4.75
CA ARG A 235 17.05 1.16 5.12
C ARG A 235 17.47 1.05 6.60
N GLY A 236 16.85 0.16 7.38
CA GLY A 236 17.23 -0.14 8.75
C GLY A 236 18.65 -0.74 8.87
N ARG A 237 19.14 -0.85 10.10
CA ARG A 237 20.46 -1.48 10.36
C ARG A 237 20.47 -2.91 9.85
N ASN A 238 21.53 -3.32 9.17
CA ASN A 238 21.65 -4.65 8.57
C ASN A 238 20.55 -5.00 7.55
N HIS A 239 19.99 -4.00 6.85
CA HIS A 239 18.91 -4.18 5.87
C HIS A 239 17.59 -4.69 6.49
N THR A 240 17.36 -4.41 7.76
CA THR A 240 16.07 -4.71 8.40
C THR A 240 14.98 -3.79 7.85
N ILE A 241 13.77 -4.33 7.74
CA ILE A 241 12.58 -3.55 7.39
C ILE A 241 12.13 -2.80 8.65
N SER A 242 12.06 -1.48 8.52
CA SER A 242 11.60 -0.56 9.56
C SER A 242 10.71 0.53 9.00
N GLN A 243 9.86 1.08 9.85
CA GLN A 243 9.06 2.27 9.54
C GLN A 243 9.88 3.51 9.87
N HIS A 244 10.03 4.41 8.89
CA HIS A 244 10.74 5.68 9.01
C HIS A 244 9.76 6.83 8.95
N ILE A 245 9.98 7.84 9.78
CA ILE A 245 9.12 9.03 9.85
C ILE A 245 9.79 10.13 9.03
N ILE A 246 9.03 10.70 8.10
CA ILE A 246 9.45 11.77 7.20
C ILE A 246 8.51 12.97 7.42
N ALA A 247 9.06 14.17 7.57
CA ALA A 247 8.27 15.40 7.63
C ALA A 247 8.13 16.04 6.25
N TYR A 248 6.92 16.45 5.87
CA TYR A 248 6.63 17.17 4.61
C TYR A 248 5.70 18.38 4.85
N GLY A 249 6.19 19.59 4.54
CA GLY A 249 5.50 20.88 4.79
C GLY A 249 5.24 21.19 6.29
N ARG A 250 5.03 22.41 6.79
CA ARG A 250 5.43 23.79 6.43
C ARG A 250 6.61 24.15 7.35
N ALA A 251 7.58 24.91 6.85
CA ALA A 251 8.76 25.31 7.61
C ALA A 251 8.37 25.94 8.97
N SER A 252 8.77 25.30 10.06
CA SER A 252 8.94 25.90 11.38
C SER A 252 10.33 25.51 11.89
N GLU A 253 10.93 26.42 12.63
CA GLU A 253 12.38 26.60 12.73
C GLU A 253 13.14 25.43 13.38
N LYS A 254 14.31 25.16 12.79
CA LYS A 254 15.46 24.41 13.32
C LYS A 254 15.25 22.91 13.66
N ASN A 255 16.01 22.09 12.93
CA ASN A 255 16.37 20.68 13.19
C ASN A 255 15.39 19.55 12.83
N GLN A 256 14.48 19.74 11.89
CA GLN A 256 13.83 18.61 11.21
C GLN A 256 14.33 18.49 9.77
N VAL A 257 14.57 17.26 9.30
CA VAL A 257 14.78 16.96 7.88
C VAL A 257 13.45 17.22 7.19
N VAL A 258 13.21 18.48 6.84
CA VAL A 258 12.06 18.92 6.07
C VAL A 258 12.34 18.54 4.62
N ALA A 259 11.45 17.77 3.99
CA ALA A 259 11.36 17.67 2.53
C ALA A 259 10.99 19.06 1.99
N LYS A 260 11.96 19.98 1.97
CA LYS A 260 11.68 21.42 1.84
C LYS A 260 11.47 21.83 0.39
N ASN A 261 11.72 20.96 -0.59
CA ASN A 261 11.68 21.31 -2.01
C ASN A 261 11.10 20.22 -2.94
N ASP A 262 10.26 19.29 -2.48
CA ASP A 262 9.53 18.43 -3.43
C ASP A 262 8.30 19.17 -3.95
N ALA A 263 8.52 20.06 -4.92
CA ALA A 263 7.46 20.69 -5.71
C ALA A 263 6.52 19.63 -6.29
N ASP A 264 7.08 18.47 -6.65
CA ASP A 264 6.39 17.29 -7.17
C ASP A 264 5.41 16.68 -6.16
N LEU A 265 5.79 16.55 -4.88
CA LEU A 265 4.89 16.05 -3.83
C LEU A 265 3.81 17.08 -3.48
N GLN A 266 4.15 18.37 -3.44
CA GLN A 266 3.18 19.43 -3.16
C GLN A 266 2.14 19.57 -4.28
N ASP A 267 2.56 19.49 -5.55
CA ASP A 267 1.66 19.48 -6.71
C ASP A 267 0.66 18.32 -6.60
N VAL A 268 1.18 17.11 -6.33
CA VAL A 268 0.40 15.89 -6.13
C VAL A 268 -0.59 15.99 -4.95
N LEU A 269 -0.23 16.65 -3.85
CA LEU A 269 -1.09 16.78 -2.66
C LEU A 269 -2.14 17.90 -2.77
N SER A 270 -2.01 18.81 -3.74
CA SER A 270 -2.79 20.05 -3.81
C SER A 270 -4.10 19.96 -4.61
N ASP A 271 -4.40 18.87 -5.31
CA ASP A 271 -5.62 18.70 -6.13
C ASP A 271 -6.85 18.34 -5.26
N PRO A 272 -7.85 19.25 -5.11
CA PRO A 272 -9.00 19.06 -4.23
C PRO A 272 -10.26 18.52 -4.98
N SER A 273 -10.10 17.85 -6.13
CA SER A 273 -11.25 17.44 -6.95
C SER A 273 -12.20 16.45 -6.26
N GLN A 274 -13.50 16.72 -6.39
CA GLN A 274 -14.58 15.95 -5.79
C GLN A 274 -14.60 14.49 -6.27
N THR A 275 -14.86 13.62 -5.30
CA THR A 275 -14.74 12.17 -5.36
C THR A 275 -15.91 11.54 -6.10
N GLU A 276 -15.81 11.42 -7.42
CA GLU A 276 -16.60 10.46 -8.18
C GLU A 276 -15.66 9.52 -8.94
N TYR A 277 -15.91 8.22 -8.85
CA TYR A 277 -15.15 7.15 -9.52
C TYR A 277 -16.11 6.35 -10.39
N THR A 278 -15.74 6.08 -11.65
CA THR A 278 -16.45 5.13 -12.53
C THR A 278 -15.47 4.15 -13.13
N SER A 279 -16.06 3.15 -13.74
CA SER A 279 -15.51 1.90 -14.23
C SER A 279 -15.01 1.95 -15.68
N THR A 280 -14.76 3.11 -16.29
CA THR A 280 -14.28 3.15 -17.68
C THR A 280 -12.77 2.94 -17.77
N VAL A 281 -12.40 2.12 -18.75
CA VAL A 281 -11.03 1.79 -19.15
C VAL A 281 -10.25 3.08 -19.36
N TYR A 282 -9.06 3.20 -18.77
CA TYR A 282 -8.15 4.30 -19.05
C TYR A 282 -7.68 4.16 -20.50
N VAL A 283 -8.32 4.89 -21.41
CA VAL A 283 -7.92 4.95 -22.82
C VAL A 283 -6.98 6.15 -22.97
N ASP A 284 -5.77 5.91 -23.46
CA ASP A 284 -4.89 6.99 -23.90
C ASP A 284 -5.60 7.79 -25.01
N LYS A 285 -5.70 9.10 -24.81
CA LYS A 285 -5.94 10.04 -25.90
C LYS A 285 -4.59 10.52 -26.43
#